data_AF-X0WUX7-F1
#
_entry.id   AF-X0WUX7-F1
#
_cell.length_a   1.000
_cell.length_b   1.000
_cell.length_c   1.000
_cell.angle_alpha   90.00
_cell.angle_beta   90.00
_cell.angle_gamma   90.00
#
_symmetry.space_group_name_H-M   'P 1'
#
loop_
_entity.id
_entity.type
_entity.pdbx_description
1 polymer ?
#
loop_
_entity_poly.entity_id
_entity_poly.type
_entity_poly.pdbx_seq_one_letter_code
_entity_poly.pdbx_strand_id
1 'polypeptide(L)'
;VESRQQEITTISRYIKALARELNIPVVVLSQLNRSPEGREGHRPKMSDLRESGSIEQDADVVMLLHREAYYHKGEADWEENNPDKINTAELIIAKQRNGPTGIVRFVFREKITRFENASRVGQPAGEGVPF
;
A
#
# COMPACT_ATOMS: atom_id res chain seq x y z
N VAL A 1 -5.83 -15.09 21.49
CA VAL A 1 -5.14 -14.67 20.24
C VAL A 1 -5.42 -15.64 19.09
N GLU A 2 -5.46 -16.95 19.35
CA GLU A 2 -5.78 -18.01 18.36
C GLU A 2 -7.14 -17.82 17.66
N SER A 3 -8.19 -17.39 18.39
CA SER A 3 -9.54 -17.13 17.83
C SER A 3 -9.53 -16.06 16.72
N ARG A 4 -8.87 -14.92 16.96
CA ARG A 4 -8.89 -13.79 16.01
C ARG A 4 -8.17 -14.12 14.69
N GLN A 5 -7.04 -14.81 14.77
CA GLN A 5 -6.31 -15.24 13.57
C GLN A 5 -7.13 -16.25 12.76
N GLN A 6 -7.83 -17.16 13.43
CA GLN A 6 -8.68 -18.15 12.78
C GLN A 6 -9.93 -17.51 12.15
N GLU A 7 -10.53 -16.51 12.79
CA GLU A 7 -11.61 -15.70 12.23
C GLU A 7 -11.18 -14.94 10.98
N ILE A 8 -10.05 -14.22 11.03
CA ILE A 8 -9.50 -13.49 9.87
C ILE A 8 -9.21 -14.44 8.71
N THR A 9 -8.66 -15.61 9.02
CA THR A 9 -8.40 -16.67 8.03
C THR A 9 -9.68 -17.16 7.37
N THR A 10 -10.73 -17.35 8.17
CA THR A 10 -12.02 -17.81 7.66
C THR A 10 -12.66 -16.74 6.77
N ILE A 11 -12.66 -15.48 7.20
CA ILE A 11 -13.18 -14.33 6.44
C ILE A 11 -12.43 -14.17 5.11
N SER A 12 -11.10 -14.20 5.13
CA SER A 12 -10.25 -14.07 3.94
C SER A 12 -10.58 -15.11 2.87
N ARG A 13 -10.70 -16.38 3.27
CA ARG A 13 -11.06 -17.47 2.34
C ARG A 13 -12.46 -17.29 1.75
N TYR A 14 -13.44 -16.90 2.56
CA TYR A 14 -14.79 -16.67 2.07
C TYR A 14 -14.86 -15.49 1.09
N ILE A 15 -14.15 -14.40 1.37
CA ILE A 15 -14.06 -13.27 0.44
C ILE A 15 -13.43 -13.71 -0.89
N LYS A 16 -12.35 -14.51 -0.85
CA LYS A 16 -11.72 -15.03 -2.06
C LYS A 16 -12.63 -15.97 -2.85
N ALA A 17 -13.38 -16.83 -2.16
CA ALA A 17 -14.37 -17.71 -2.78
C ALA A 17 -15.49 -16.89 -3.45
N LEU A 18 -16.04 -15.91 -2.74
CA LEU A 18 -17.09 -15.01 -3.26
C LEU A 18 -16.63 -14.23 -4.50
N ALA A 19 -15.42 -13.66 -4.47
CA ALA A 19 -14.85 -12.93 -5.60
C ALA A 19 -14.73 -13.82 -6.86
N ARG A 20 -14.36 -15.10 -6.67
CA ARG A 20 -14.28 -16.08 -7.77
C ARG A 20 -15.66 -16.50 -8.28
N GLU A 21 -16.60 -16.74 -7.37
CA GLU A 21 -17.96 -17.16 -7.70
C GLU A 21 -18.72 -16.08 -8.49
N LEU A 22 -18.64 -14.83 -8.02
CA LEU A 22 -19.30 -13.70 -8.66
C LEU A 22 -18.50 -13.11 -9.84
N ASN A 23 -17.25 -13.55 -10.03
CA ASN A 23 -16.33 -13.06 -11.05
C ASN A 23 -16.18 -11.52 -11.03
N ILE A 24 -15.99 -10.95 -9.84
CA ILE A 24 -15.77 -9.50 -9.64
C ILE A 24 -14.52 -9.25 -8.81
N PRO A 25 -13.81 -8.13 -9.03
CA PRO A 25 -12.73 -7.72 -8.15
C PRO A 25 -13.30 -7.28 -6.80
N VAL A 26 -12.76 -7.82 -5.71
CA VAL A 26 -13.10 -7.42 -4.34
C VAL A 26 -11.90 -6.75 -3.70
N VAL A 27 -12.09 -5.53 -3.20
CA VAL A 27 -11.07 -4.76 -2.48
C VAL A 27 -11.38 -4.80 -0.99
N VAL A 28 -10.41 -5.21 -0.19
CA VAL A 28 -10.49 -5.23 1.27
C VAL A 28 -9.43 -4.31 1.84
N LEU A 29 -9.82 -3.49 2.82
CA LEU A 29 -8.90 -2.66 3.58
C LEU A 29 -8.53 -3.41 4.86
N SER A 30 -7.22 -3.47 5.14
CA SER A 30 -6.70 -4.02 6.39
C SER A 30 -5.81 -2.98 7.07
N GLN A 31 -6.00 -2.82 8.37
CA GLN A 31 -5.12 -1.99 9.18
C GLN A 31 -3.84 -2.78 9.50
N LEU A 32 -2.68 -2.14 9.37
CA LEU A 32 -1.40 -2.71 9.75
C LEU A 32 -1.18 -2.62 11.27
N ASN A 33 -0.34 -3.50 11.80
CA ASN A 33 0.21 -3.33 13.13
C ASN A 33 1.06 -2.05 13.20
N ARG A 34 1.27 -1.48 14.39
CA ARG A 34 2.08 -0.25 14.59
C ARG A 34 3.58 -0.45 14.43
N SER A 35 4.04 -1.68 14.18
CA SER A 35 5.46 -2.02 13.99
C SER A 35 6.22 -1.20 12.92
N PRO A 36 5.59 -0.72 11.82
CA PRO A 36 6.24 0.20 10.88
C PRO A 36 6.66 1.53 11.52
N GLU A 37 5.97 2.01 12.56
CA GLU A 37 6.25 3.31 13.21
C GLU A 37 7.61 3.36 13.89
N GLY A 38 8.17 2.23 14.30
CA GLY A 38 9.48 2.15 14.96
C GLY A 38 10.65 1.84 14.01
N ARG A 39 10.40 1.71 12.71
CA ARG A 39 11.41 1.33 11.70
C ARG A 39 11.94 2.57 11.02
N GLU A 40 13.24 2.59 10.72
CA GLU A 40 13.85 3.64 9.90
C GLU A 40 13.11 3.77 8.56
N GLY A 41 12.67 4.99 8.24
CA GLY A 41 11.88 5.32 7.05
C GLY A 41 10.44 4.81 7.04
N HIS A 42 9.92 4.34 8.19
CA HIS A 42 8.50 4.04 8.45
C HIS A 42 7.77 3.15 7.43
N ARG A 43 8.55 2.41 6.63
CA ARG A 43 8.02 1.78 5.42
C ARG A 43 7.28 0.49 5.76
N PRO A 44 6.00 0.35 5.36
CA PRO A 44 5.23 -0.86 5.61
C PRO A 44 5.74 -2.01 4.75
N LYS A 45 5.69 -3.22 5.30
CA LYS A 45 6.06 -4.49 4.67
C LYS A 45 4.97 -5.52 4.87
N MET A 46 5.00 -6.59 4.07
CA MET A 46 4.06 -7.72 4.19
C MET A 46 4.03 -8.33 5.59
N SER A 47 5.18 -8.40 6.27
CA SER A 47 5.27 -8.89 7.65
C SER A 47 4.46 -8.06 8.65
N ASP A 48 4.08 -6.83 8.31
CA ASP A 48 3.28 -5.97 9.18
C ASP A 48 1.78 -6.35 9.12
N LEU A 49 1.40 -7.27 8.20
CA LEU A 49 0.12 -7.98 8.14
C LEU A 49 0.11 -9.28 8.97
N ARG A 50 1.15 -9.59 9.76
CA ARG A 50 1.37 -10.93 10.35
C ARG A 50 0.25 -11.45 11.27
N GLU A 51 -0.59 -10.60 11.84
CA GLU A 51 -1.83 -11.05 12.53
C GLU A 51 -2.91 -11.57 11.57
N SER A 52 -2.67 -11.46 10.27
CA SER A 52 -3.51 -11.78 9.13
C SER A 52 -2.74 -12.59 8.08
N GLY A 53 -1.83 -13.49 8.48
CA GLY A 53 -0.99 -14.26 7.54
C GLY A 53 -1.76 -15.05 6.48
N SER A 54 -3.03 -15.35 6.73
CA SER A 54 -3.97 -15.90 5.75
C SER A 54 -4.36 -14.93 4.62
N ILE A 55 -4.55 -13.64 4.94
CA ILE A 55 -4.83 -12.60 3.94
C ILE A 55 -3.68 -12.53 2.93
N GLU A 56 -2.43 -12.58 3.41
CA GLU A 56 -1.26 -12.60 2.55
C GLU A 56 -1.30 -13.80 1.57
N GLN A 57 -1.69 -14.98 2.03
CA GLN A 57 -1.72 -16.17 1.18
C GLN A 57 -2.86 -16.13 0.17
N ASP A 58 -4.06 -15.74 0.61
CA ASP A 58 -5.29 -15.78 -0.17
C ASP A 58 -5.38 -14.67 -1.23
N ALA A 59 -4.88 -13.47 -0.92
CA ALA A 59 -4.95 -12.32 -1.81
C ALA A 59 -4.17 -12.55 -3.12
N ASP A 60 -4.72 -12.09 -4.25
CA ASP A 60 -3.98 -12.07 -5.52
C ASP A 60 -3.03 -10.87 -5.59
N VAL A 61 -3.46 -9.73 -5.06
CA VAL A 61 -2.70 -8.48 -5.01
C VAL A 61 -2.70 -7.96 -3.58
N VAL A 62 -1.53 -7.52 -3.10
CA VAL A 62 -1.41 -6.81 -1.82
C VAL A 62 -0.71 -5.48 -2.07
N MET A 63 -1.38 -4.40 -1.67
CA MET A 63 -0.91 -3.03 -1.84
C MET A 63 -0.77 -2.37 -0.47
N LEU A 64 0.36 -1.74 -0.22
CA LEU A 64 0.66 -1.03 1.03
C LEU A 64 0.83 0.45 0.73
N LEU A 65 0.10 1.30 1.44
CA LEU A 65 0.14 2.74 1.25
C LEU A 65 1.13 3.38 2.23
N HIS A 66 1.99 4.26 1.73
CA HIS A 66 3.00 4.96 2.53
C HIS A 66 3.06 6.45 2.16
N ARG A 67 3.17 7.31 3.18
CA ARG A 67 3.40 8.75 3.05
C ARG A 67 4.49 9.17 4.02
N GLU A 68 5.69 9.45 3.54
CA GLU A 68 6.81 9.83 4.41
C GLU A 68 6.48 11.10 5.21
N ALA A 69 5.94 12.13 4.54
CA ALA A 69 5.58 13.40 5.18
C ALA A 69 4.55 13.27 6.31
N TYR A 70 3.82 12.15 6.41
CA TYR A 70 2.94 11.89 7.54
C TYR A 70 3.71 11.71 8.86
N TYR A 71 4.92 11.16 8.81
CA TYR A 71 5.74 10.86 9.97
C TYR A 71 6.59 12.05 10.45
N HIS A 72 6.76 13.07 9.60
CA HIS A 72 7.56 14.27 9.85
C HIS A 72 6.71 15.55 9.99
N LYS A 73 5.43 15.40 10.33
CA LYS A 73 4.50 16.53 10.44
C LYS A 73 4.96 17.51 11.51
N GLY A 74 5.16 18.77 11.11
CA GLY A 74 5.59 19.84 12.01
C GLY A 74 7.11 19.94 12.20
N GLU A 75 7.89 19.10 11.52
CA GLU A 75 9.34 19.23 11.43
C GLU A 75 9.70 20.15 10.25
N ALA A 76 9.71 21.47 10.49
CA ALA A 76 9.96 22.47 9.45
C ALA A 76 11.28 22.22 8.68
N ASP A 77 12.36 21.88 9.40
CA ASP A 77 13.66 21.56 8.80
C ASP A 77 13.57 20.34 7.88
N TRP A 78 12.76 19.33 8.22
CA TRP A 78 12.58 18.16 7.37
C TRP A 78 11.80 18.50 6.10
N GLU A 79 10.73 19.29 6.22
CA GLU A 79 9.92 19.73 5.09
C GLU A 79 10.73 20.58 4.11
N GLU A 80 11.57 21.51 4.62
CA GLU A 80 12.45 22.34 3.79
C GLU A 80 13.50 21.50 3.04
N ASN A 81 14.05 20.47 3.69
CA ASN A 81 15.05 19.59 3.09
C ASN A 81 14.46 18.47 2.20
N ASN A 82 13.15 18.22 2.24
CA ASN A 82 12.48 17.15 1.49
C ASN A 82 11.22 17.63 0.73
N PRO A 83 11.30 18.71 -0.07
CA PRO A 83 10.13 19.31 -0.71
C PRO A 83 9.41 18.35 -1.69
N ASP A 84 10.15 17.40 -2.27
CA ASP A 84 9.63 16.36 -3.16
C ASP A 84 8.78 15.30 -2.44
N LYS A 85 8.91 15.17 -1.12
CA LYS A 85 8.19 14.16 -0.32
C LYS A 85 6.91 14.67 0.33
N ILE A 86 6.76 15.99 0.48
CA ILE A 86 5.64 16.64 1.20
C ILE A 86 4.28 16.14 0.69
N ASN A 87 4.08 16.18 -0.63
CA ASN A 87 2.83 15.78 -1.27
C ASN A 87 2.92 14.42 -1.95
N THR A 88 3.94 13.61 -1.65
CA THR A 88 4.12 12.31 -2.30
C THR A 88 3.50 11.20 -1.47
N ALA A 89 2.73 10.35 -2.14
CA ALA A 89 2.29 9.08 -1.59
C ALA A 89 2.79 7.93 -2.47
N GLU A 90 3.22 6.86 -1.83
CA GLU A 90 3.68 5.64 -2.49
C GLU A 90 2.69 4.51 -2.24
N LEU A 91 2.25 3.86 -3.31
CA LEU A 91 1.52 2.60 -3.27
C LEU A 91 2.49 1.49 -3.64
N ILE A 92 2.85 0.69 -2.65
CA ILE A 92 3.80 -0.40 -2.77
C ILE A 92 3.01 -1.66 -3.11
N ILE A 93 3.14 -2.15 -4.34
CA ILE A 93 2.59 -3.44 -4.78
C ILE A 93 3.52 -4.52 -4.23
N ALA A 94 3.21 -5.00 -3.03
CA ALA A 94 4.03 -5.94 -2.28
C ALA A 94 3.82 -7.40 -2.70
N LYS A 95 2.64 -7.72 -3.26
CA LYS A 95 2.33 -9.00 -3.89
C LYS A 95 1.51 -8.76 -5.15
N GLN A 96 1.83 -9.47 -6.22
CA GLN A 96 1.06 -9.51 -7.45
C GLN A 96 1.19 -10.92 -8.04
N ARG A 97 0.13 -11.72 -7.99
CA ARG A 97 0.17 -13.13 -8.41
C ARG A 97 0.48 -13.30 -9.90
N ASN A 98 0.00 -12.37 -10.73
CA ASN A 98 0.02 -12.48 -12.19
C ASN A 98 0.79 -11.33 -12.87
N GLY A 99 1.83 -10.79 -12.23
CA GLY A 99 2.53 -9.62 -12.73
C GLY A 99 3.62 -9.11 -11.80
N PRO A 100 4.27 -7.99 -12.14
CA PRO A 100 5.37 -7.45 -11.36
C PRO A 100 4.89 -6.82 -10.04
N THR A 101 5.76 -6.87 -9.03
CA THR A 101 5.70 -5.99 -7.87
C THR A 101 6.38 -4.66 -8.20
N GLY A 102 6.14 -3.63 -7.39
CA GLY A 102 6.70 -2.31 -7.68
C GLY A 102 6.13 -1.21 -6.79
N ILE A 103 6.50 0.03 -7.09
CA ILE A 103 6.03 1.21 -6.38
C ILE A 103 5.38 2.16 -7.39
N VAL A 104 4.12 2.50 -7.14
CA VAL A 104 3.41 3.55 -7.89
C VAL A 104 3.39 4.81 -7.04
N ARG A 105 3.75 5.95 -7.64
CA ARG A 105 3.77 7.26 -6.96
C ARG A 105 2.54 8.07 -7.33
N PHE A 106 1.99 8.74 -6.32
CA PHE A 106 0.85 9.65 -6.44
C PHE A 106 1.19 11.00 -5.84
N VAL A 107 0.50 12.03 -6.32
CA VAL A 107 0.41 13.33 -5.63
C VAL A 107 -0.77 13.26 -4.67
N PHE A 108 -0.53 13.47 -3.38
CA PHE A 108 -1.55 13.49 -2.35
C PHE A 108 -1.92 14.92 -1.95
N ARG A 109 -3.17 15.31 -2.20
CA ARG A 109 -3.73 16.61 -1.79
C ARG A 109 -4.31 16.49 -0.39
N GLU A 110 -3.51 16.82 0.62
CA GLU A 110 -3.88 16.61 2.03
C GLU A 110 -5.19 17.30 2.44
N LYS A 111 -5.42 18.54 1.98
CA LYS A 111 -6.61 19.33 2.33
C LYS A 111 -7.94 18.69 1.90
N ILE A 112 -7.91 17.81 0.90
CA ILE A 112 -9.11 17.17 0.34
C ILE A 112 -9.01 15.64 0.32
N THR A 113 -8.00 15.07 0.99
CA THR A 113 -7.76 13.62 1.07
C THR A 113 -7.79 12.90 -0.29
N ARG A 114 -7.21 13.52 -1.32
CA ARG A 114 -7.28 13.03 -2.70
C ARG A 114 -5.92 12.57 -3.22
N PHE A 115 -5.88 11.40 -3.84
CA PHE A 115 -4.76 10.95 -4.65
C PHE A 115 -4.96 11.39 -6.10
N GLU A 116 -3.94 12.02 -6.67
CA GLU A 116 -3.87 12.43 -8.06
C GLU A 116 -2.72 11.69 -8.74
N ASN A 117 -2.85 11.41 -10.04
CA ASN A 117 -1.76 10.84 -10.80
C ASN A 117 -0.55 11.77 -10.72
N ALA A 118 0.60 11.21 -10.33
CA ALA A 118 1.87 11.86 -10.55
C ALA A 118 2.16 11.79 -12.06
N SER A 119 1.48 12.62 -12.86
CA SER A 119 1.75 12.76 -14.29
C SER A 119 3.25 12.93 -14.45
N ARG A 120 3.90 12.11 -15.29
CA ARG A 120 5.36 12.11 -15.51
C ARG A 120 5.85 13.52 -15.82
N VAL A 121 6.29 14.26 -14.80
CA VAL A 121 7.19 15.40 -15.00
C VAL A 121 8.55 14.78 -15.31
N GLY A 122 8.82 14.55 -16.60
CA GLY A 122 10.19 14.31 -17.11
C GLY A 122 10.63 12.87 -17.37
N GLN A 123 9.85 12.05 -18.07
CA GLN A 123 10.43 10.93 -18.83
C GLN A 123 10.14 11.17 -20.32
N PRO A 124 11.17 11.38 -21.18
CA PRO A 124 10.94 11.51 -22.61
C PRO A 124 10.23 10.26 -23.13
N ALA A 125 9.28 10.47 -24.03
CA ALA A 125 8.55 9.40 -24.71
C ALA A 125 9.54 8.57 -25.54
N GLY A 126 10.05 7.48 -24.98
CA GLY A 126 11.05 6.67 -25.64
C GLY A 126 11.65 5.64 -24.72
N GLU A 127 10.83 4.71 -24.23
CA GLU A 127 11.17 3.29 -24.09
C GLU A 127 9.94 2.59 -23.51
N GLY A 128 9.48 1.58 -24.24
CA GLY A 128 8.26 0.84 -23.93
C GLY A 128 8.34 0.26 -22.53
N VAL A 129 7.42 0.68 -21.67
CA VAL A 129 7.12 -0.06 -20.45
C VAL A 129 5.99 -1.02 -20.82
N PRO A 130 6.23 -2.34 -20.88
CA PRO A 130 5.16 -3.28 -21.09
C PRO A 130 4.39 -3.42 -19.78
N PHE A 131 3.17 -2.87 -19.79
CA PHE A 131 2.09 -3.00 -18.80
C PHE A 131 2.39 -2.54 -17.36
#